data_AF-A0A831T8S3-F1
#
_entry.id   AF-A0A831T8S3-F1
#
_cell.length_a   1.000
_cell.length_b   1.000
_cell.length_c   1.000
_cell.angle_alpha   90.00
_cell.angle_beta   90.00
_cell.angle_gamma   90.00
#
_symmetry.space_group_name_H-M   'P 1'
#
loop_
_entity.id
_entity.type
_entity.pdbx_description
1 polymer ?
#
loop_
_entity_poly.entity_id
_entity_poly.type
_entity_poly.pdbx_seq_one_letter_code
_entity_poly.pdbx_strand_id
1 'polypeptide(L)' 'MSASVEAHRAAAPQRVRCAVVTVSDTRTPETDTSGTLIREGLERQGHVVVAYQIVP' A
#
# COMPACT_ATOMS: atom_id res chain seq x y z
N MET A 1 -9.28 -18.64 18.29
CA MET A 1 -9.55 -17.24 17.89
C MET A 1 -10.99 -16.92 18.27
N SER A 2 -11.33 -15.64 18.50
CA SER A 2 -12.73 -15.26 18.77
C SER A 2 -13.54 -15.28 17.48
N ALA A 3 -14.82 -15.68 17.54
CA ALA A 3 -15.75 -15.64 16.42
C ALA A 3 -15.83 -14.24 15.77
N SER A 4 -15.61 -13.17 16.56
CA SER A 4 -15.56 -11.79 16.05
C SER A 4 -14.37 -11.52 15.11
N VAL A 5 -13.22 -12.13 15.36
CA VAL A 5 -12.00 -11.98 14.54
C VAL A 5 -12.17 -12.69 13.20
N GLU A 6 -12.77 -13.88 13.21
CA GLU A 6 -13.03 -14.68 12.01
C GLU A 6 -14.06 -14.00 11.10
N ALA A 7 -15.16 -13.51 11.67
CA ALA A 7 -16.17 -12.77 10.93
C ALA A 7 -15.61 -11.47 10.30
N HIS A 8 -14.77 -10.73 11.02
CA HIS A 8 -14.11 -9.54 10.49
C HIS A 8 -13.21 -9.86 9.29
N ARG A 9 -12.43 -10.95 9.36
CA ARG A 9 -11.55 -11.37 8.25
C ARG A 9 -12.35 -11.84 7.03
N ALA A 10 -13.45 -12.56 7.24
CA ALA A 10 -14.31 -13.04 6.16
C ALA A 10 -15.01 -11.89 5.41
N ALA A 11 -15.34 -10.79 6.11
CA ALA A 11 -15.94 -9.60 5.53
C ALA A 11 -14.94 -8.66 4.85
N ALA A 12 -13.63 -8.97 4.89
CA ALA A 12 -12.61 -8.10 4.33
C ALA A 12 -12.77 -7.95 2.80
N PRO A 13 -12.62 -6.74 2.26
CA PRO A 13 -12.71 -6.52 0.83
C PRO A 13 -11.56 -7.21 0.10
N GLN A 14 -11.85 -7.76 -1.09
CA GLN A 14 -10.84 -8.40 -1.93
C GLN A 14 -9.83 -7.40 -2.51
N ARG A 15 -10.21 -6.12 -2.62
CA ARG A 15 -9.38 -5.04 -3.16
C ARG A 15 -9.53 -3.80 -2.31
N VAL A 16 -8.41 -3.14 -2.04
CA VAL A 16 -8.36 -1.88 -1.28
C VAL A 16 -7.72 -0.77 -2.10
N ARG A 17 -8.06 0.47 -1.74
CA ARG A 17 -7.41 1.68 -2.25
C ARG A 17 -6.29 2.06 -1.30
N CYS A 18 -5.10 2.30 -1.82
CA CYS A 18 -3.90 2.54 -1.04
C CYS A 18 -3.28 3.89 -1.43
N ALA A 19 -2.69 4.57 -0.45
CA ALA A 19 -1.75 5.65 -0.69
C ALA A 19 -0.36 5.17 -0.29
N VAL A 20 0.66 5.53 -1.07
CA VAL A 20 2.07 5.25 -0.75
C VAL A 20 2.77 6.57 -0.47
N VAL A 21 3.33 6.69 0.74
CA VAL A 21 4.06 7.89 1.15
C VAL A 21 5.48 7.47 1.52
N THR A 22 6.45 8.02 0.81
CA THR A 22 7.87 7.84 1.11
C THR A 22 8.35 9.05 1.90
N VAL A 23 8.84 8.83 3.11
CA VAL A 23 9.41 9.89 3.97
C VAL A 23 10.93 9.84 3.82
N SER A 24 11.50 10.84 3.16
CA SER A 24 12.94 10.97 2.98
C SER A 24 13.32 12.33 2.40
N ASP A 25 14.25 13.00 3.06
CA ASP A 25 14.91 14.21 2.56
C ASP A 25 15.75 14.01 1.27
N THR A 26 16.08 12.76 0.92
CA THR A 26 17.04 12.47 -0.16
C THR A 26 16.48 11.64 -1.31
N ARG A 27 15.29 11.03 -1.14
CA ARG A 27 14.69 10.24 -2.21
C ARG A 27 14.05 11.15 -3.24
N THR A 28 14.19 10.72 -4.48
CA THR A 28 13.49 11.25 -5.65
C THR A 28 12.61 10.13 -6.22
N PRO A 29 11.63 10.42 -7.10
CA PRO A 29 10.82 9.38 -7.73
C PRO A 29 11.65 8.29 -8.44
N GLU A 30 12.80 8.66 -9.02
CA GLU A 30 13.70 7.75 -9.73
C GLU A 30 14.49 6.85 -8.77
N THR A 31 14.79 7.37 -7.58
CA THR A 31 15.59 6.67 -6.57
C THR A 31 14.73 6.02 -5.49
N ASP A 32 13.42 6.23 -5.47
CA ASP A 32 12.49 5.63 -4.51
C ASP A 32 12.18 4.16 -4.84
N THR A 33 13.20 3.31 -4.67
CA THR A 33 13.11 1.87 -4.89
C THR A 33 12.08 1.21 -3.98
N SER A 34 11.92 1.69 -2.75
CA SER A 34 10.96 1.15 -1.77
C SER A 34 9.53 1.50 -2.14
N GLY A 35 9.25 2.77 -2.46
CA GLY A 35 7.93 3.20 -2.91
C GLY A 35 7.52 2.50 -4.20
N THR A 36 8.45 2.33 -5.15
CA THR A 36 8.23 1.54 -6.37
C THR A 36 7.85 0.10 -6.04
N LEU A 37 8.63 -0.59 -5.21
CA LEU A 37 8.37 -1.98 -4.81
C LEU A 37 6.98 -2.14 -4.15
N ILE A 38 6.61 -1.21 -3.28
CA ILE A 38 5.30 -1.25 -2.59
C ILE A 38 4.16 -1.09 -3.60
N ARG A 39 4.27 -0.09 -4.51
CA ARG A 39 3.24 0.17 -5.52
C ARG A 39 3.04 -1.04 -6.44
N GLU A 40 4.13 -1.59 -6.97
CA GLU A 40 4.08 -2.78 -7.82
C GLU A 40 3.50 -3.99 -7.08
N GLY A 41 3.88 -4.18 -5.80
CA GLY A 41 3.35 -5.24 -4.96
C GLY A 41 1.84 -5.16 -4.79
N LEU A 42 1.32 -3.97 -4.49
CA LEU A 42 -0.11 -3.71 -4.33
C LEU A 42 -0.87 -3.92 -5.64
N GLU A 43 -0.39 -3.33 -6.73
CA GLU A 43 -1.02 -3.42 -8.06
C GLU A 43 -1.05 -4.87 -8.56
N ARG A 44 0.04 -5.62 -8.38
CA ARG A 44 0.14 -7.05 -8.74
C ARG A 44 -0.86 -7.93 -7.97
N GLN A 45 -1.22 -7.54 -6.75
CA GLN A 45 -2.26 -8.23 -5.96
C GLN A 45 -3.69 -7.72 -6.26
N GLY A 46 -3.85 -6.80 -7.22
CA GLY A 46 -5.14 -6.28 -7.65
C GLY A 46 -5.68 -5.13 -6.79
N HIS A 47 -4.87 -4.58 -5.89
CA HIS A 47 -5.17 -3.34 -5.18
C HIS A 47 -4.91 -2.11 -6.07
N VAL A 48 -5.40 -0.95 -5.64
CA VAL A 48 -5.28 0.30 -6.43
C VAL A 48 -4.52 1.33 -5.63
N VAL A 49 -3.39 1.80 -6.15
CA VAL A 49 -2.69 2.96 -5.58
C VAL A 49 -3.35 4.24 -6.11
N VAL A 50 -3.96 4.99 -5.21
CA VAL A 50 -4.73 6.21 -5.55
C VAL A 50 -3.96 7.49 -5.28
N ALA A 51 -2.84 7.40 -4.58
CA ALA A 51 -1.94 8.51 -4.31
C ALA A 51 -0.51 7.99 -4.09
N TYR A 52 0.47 8.75 -4.56
CA TYR A 52 1.89 8.53 -4.28
C TYR A 52 2.55 9.88 -4.02
N GLN A 53 3.32 9.97 -2.93
CA GLN A 53 4.03 11.20 -2.57
C GLN A 53 5.36 10.89 -1.87
N ILE A 54 6.37 11.70 -2.16
CA ILE A 54 7.59 11.79 -1.36
C ILE A 54 7.49 13.05 -0.50
N VAL A 55 7.74 12.92 0.80
CA VAL A 55 7.81 14.04 1.74
C VAL A 55 9.18 14.06 2.41
N PRO A 56 9.69 15.25 2.79
CA PRO A 56 10.89 15.36 3.61
C PRO A 56 10.79 14.52 4.89
#